data_AF-A0A940VAK0-F1
#
_entry.id   AF-A0A940VAK0-F1
#
_cell.length_a   1.000
_cell.length_b   1.000
_cell.length_c   1.000
_cell.angle_alpha   90.00
_cell.angle_beta   90.00
_cell.angle_gamma   90.00
#
_symmetry.space_group_name_H-M   'P 1'
#
loop_
_entity.id
_entity.type
_entity.pdbx_description
1 polymer ?
#
loop_
_entity_poly.entity_id
_entity_poly.type
_entity_poly.pdbx_seq_one_letter_code
_entity_poly.pdbx_strand_id
1 'polypeptide(L)'
;MTGEHPSTYQKARRINLDARIHGTFAEIGAGQEVARWFFHVGGAAATVAKTMSAYDMAVSDAIYGPSDRYVSRQRLQSMLEYEYDLLMQRLREKRGRTTSFFVFADTVAARSYGRPEEGHGWIGIRFQHEPLAVPSDMLLHVRLRDTENVREQEVLGILGVNVTYGAYYHHTDPVTLIGSLMDDLSGDRIEIDMMKLEGQAFGHVDNRLVSLQLVEQGFTEAAMFTADGEVVQPGEVLHEKPVLIERGSFRPVTKPTIHMLRSAAAQFTAGLAAADGPPVA
;
A
#
# COMPACT_ATOMS: atom_id res chain seq x y z
N MET A 1 10.03 -22.83 -8.27
CA MET A 1 9.40 -23.38 -9.50
C MET A 1 9.38 -22.25 -10.51
N THR A 2 10.16 -22.37 -11.58
CA THR A 2 10.27 -21.36 -12.66
C THR A 2 9.07 -21.50 -13.60
N GLY A 3 7.92 -21.01 -13.19
CA GLY A 3 6.90 -20.56 -14.15
C GLY A 3 7.28 -19.15 -14.56
N GLU A 4 7.47 -18.90 -15.86
CA GLU A 4 7.64 -17.54 -16.37
C GLU A 4 6.41 -16.71 -15.96
N HIS A 5 6.58 -15.83 -15.00
CA HIS A 5 5.62 -14.77 -14.72
C HIS A 5 5.74 -13.71 -15.82
N PRO A 6 4.63 -13.01 -16.17
CA PRO A 6 4.70 -11.95 -17.15
C PRO A 6 5.58 -10.81 -16.64
N SER A 7 6.47 -10.29 -17.49
CA SER A 7 7.30 -9.14 -17.13
C SER A 7 6.45 -7.88 -16.93
N THR A 8 7.02 -6.88 -16.27
CA THR A 8 6.41 -5.56 -16.02
C THR A 8 5.87 -4.96 -17.32
N TYR A 9 6.64 -5.06 -18.42
CA TYR A 9 6.21 -4.62 -19.75
C TYR A 9 4.95 -5.38 -20.21
N GLN A 10 4.95 -6.71 -20.08
CA GLN A 10 3.82 -7.54 -20.50
C GLN A 10 2.57 -7.27 -19.67
N LYS A 11 2.72 -7.07 -18.35
CA LYS A 11 1.63 -6.69 -17.44
C LYS A 11 1.01 -5.35 -17.83
N ALA A 12 1.83 -4.29 -17.92
CA ALA A 12 1.36 -2.96 -18.29
C ALA A 12 0.70 -2.95 -19.68
N ARG A 13 1.30 -3.64 -20.66
CA ARG A 13 0.73 -3.74 -22.01
C ARG A 13 -0.58 -4.51 -22.03
N ARG A 14 -0.71 -5.59 -21.26
CA ARG A 14 -1.95 -6.36 -21.16
C ARG A 14 -3.08 -5.52 -20.58
N ILE A 15 -2.80 -4.71 -19.54
CA ILE A 15 -3.78 -3.77 -18.98
C ILE A 15 -4.17 -2.74 -20.04
N ASN A 16 -3.20 -2.14 -20.75
CA ASN A 16 -3.47 -1.15 -21.80
C ASN A 16 -4.34 -1.66 -22.96
N LEU A 17 -4.30 -2.96 -23.23
CA LEU A 17 -5.08 -3.58 -24.30
C LEU A 17 -6.45 -4.07 -23.83
N ASP A 18 -6.72 -4.10 -22.52
CA ASP A 18 -8.04 -4.45 -21.99
C ASP A 18 -8.94 -3.21 -21.95
N ALA A 19 -9.81 -3.09 -22.95
CA ALA A 19 -10.74 -1.96 -23.09
C ALA A 19 -11.73 -1.80 -21.91
N ARG A 20 -11.84 -2.81 -21.03
CA ARG A 20 -12.67 -2.75 -19.83
C ARG A 20 -11.97 -2.00 -18.70
N ILE A 21 -10.63 -1.90 -18.69
CA ILE A 21 -9.89 -1.29 -17.59
C ILE A 21 -9.58 0.17 -17.93
N HIS A 22 -10.06 1.10 -17.10
CA HIS A 22 -9.82 2.53 -17.30
C HIS A 22 -9.72 3.28 -15.98
N GLY A 23 -8.77 4.19 -15.82
CA GLY A 23 -8.55 4.80 -14.52
C GLY A 23 -7.59 5.96 -14.46
N THR A 24 -7.38 6.44 -13.25
CA THR A 24 -6.52 7.60 -12.94
C THR A 24 -5.27 7.14 -12.19
N PHE A 25 -4.13 7.77 -12.47
CA PHE A 25 -2.92 7.70 -11.65
C PHE A 25 -2.73 9.03 -10.92
N ALA A 26 -2.60 8.99 -9.59
CA ALA A 26 -2.38 10.16 -8.74
C ALA A 26 -1.15 9.95 -7.86
N GLU A 27 -0.01 10.50 -8.26
CA GLU A 27 1.30 10.18 -7.69
C GLU A 27 1.87 11.41 -6.96
N ILE A 28 2.29 11.27 -5.71
CA ILE A 28 2.91 12.34 -4.92
C ILE A 28 4.29 11.88 -4.42
N GLY A 29 5.29 12.73 -4.64
CA GLY A 29 6.66 12.45 -4.21
C GLY A 29 7.38 11.53 -5.20
N ALA A 30 7.95 10.44 -4.73
CA ALA A 30 8.78 9.57 -5.58
C ALA A 30 7.99 8.68 -6.56
N GLY A 31 6.66 8.71 -6.55
CA GLY A 31 5.81 7.74 -7.25
C GLY A 31 5.72 7.84 -8.76
N GLN A 32 6.18 8.92 -9.41
CA GLN A 32 5.86 9.34 -10.80
C GLN A 32 6.23 8.39 -11.97
N GLU A 33 6.66 7.16 -11.68
CA GLU A 33 7.07 6.19 -12.68
C GLU A 33 5.96 5.21 -13.06
N VAL A 34 4.88 5.11 -12.29
CA VAL A 34 3.82 4.13 -12.58
C VAL A 34 3.07 4.53 -13.83
N ALA A 35 2.56 5.77 -13.91
CA ALA A 35 1.89 6.25 -15.11
C ALA A 35 2.82 6.21 -16.35
N ARG A 36 4.13 6.44 -16.14
CA ARG A 36 5.15 6.39 -17.20
C ARG A 36 5.22 5.02 -17.86
N TRP A 37 5.13 3.93 -17.10
CA TRP A 37 5.07 2.57 -17.67
C TRP A 37 3.91 2.41 -18.65
N PHE A 38 2.71 2.85 -18.26
CA PHE A 38 1.53 2.73 -19.13
C PHE A 38 1.67 3.58 -20.39
N PHE A 39 2.29 4.76 -20.34
CA PHE A 39 2.59 5.52 -21.55
C PHE A 39 3.63 4.83 -22.44
N HIS A 40 4.70 4.31 -21.85
CA HIS A 40 5.85 3.77 -22.58
C HIS A 40 5.50 2.50 -23.37
N VAL A 41 4.69 1.60 -22.80
CA VAL A 41 4.33 0.34 -23.47
C VAL A 41 3.30 0.51 -24.60
N GLY A 42 2.71 1.70 -24.75
CA GLY A 42 1.70 2.02 -25.76
C GLY A 42 0.30 1.50 -25.45
N GLY A 43 -0.73 2.09 -26.07
CA GLY A 43 -2.14 1.76 -25.82
C GLY A 43 -2.79 2.52 -24.66
N ALA A 44 -2.03 3.40 -23.97
CA ALA A 44 -2.47 4.13 -22.79
C ALA A 44 -3.79 4.90 -22.96
N ALA A 45 -4.14 5.38 -24.16
CA ALA A 45 -5.40 6.10 -24.39
C ALA A 45 -6.66 5.28 -24.05
N ALA A 46 -6.58 3.94 -24.12
CA ALA A 46 -7.68 3.07 -23.73
C ALA A 46 -7.84 2.96 -22.21
N THR A 47 -6.77 3.18 -21.44
CA THR A 47 -6.66 2.84 -20.02
C THR A 47 -6.46 4.04 -19.11
N VAL A 48 -5.66 5.02 -19.50
CA VAL A 48 -5.36 6.21 -18.71
C VAL A 48 -6.40 7.29 -18.97
N ALA A 49 -7.27 7.53 -18.00
CA ALA A 49 -8.25 8.61 -18.00
C ALA A 49 -7.59 9.96 -17.66
N LYS A 50 -6.71 9.94 -16.65
CA LYS A 50 -6.00 11.11 -16.12
C LYS A 50 -4.73 10.65 -15.41
N THR A 51 -3.69 11.47 -15.48
CA THR A 51 -2.54 11.39 -14.57
C THR A 51 -2.41 12.72 -13.85
N MET A 52 -2.04 12.73 -12.58
CA MET A 52 -1.75 13.97 -11.89
C MET A 52 -0.69 13.81 -10.81
N SER A 53 -0.01 14.91 -10.50
CA SER A 53 0.96 14.97 -9.41
C SER A 53 0.89 16.31 -8.69
N ALA A 54 0.85 16.27 -7.35
CA ALA A 54 0.66 17.43 -6.49
C ALA A 54 1.78 17.49 -5.44
N TYR A 55 2.94 18.05 -5.83
CA TYR A 55 4.13 18.13 -4.96
C TYR A 55 4.06 19.20 -3.89
N ASP A 56 3.46 20.34 -4.23
CA ASP A 56 3.35 21.44 -3.28
C ASP A 56 2.30 21.10 -2.22
N MET A 57 2.66 21.27 -0.95
CA MET A 57 1.78 20.92 0.17
C MET A 57 0.46 21.69 0.13
N ALA A 58 0.48 22.98 -0.22
CA ALA A 58 -0.74 23.77 -0.29
C ALA A 58 -1.62 23.37 -1.49
N VAL A 59 -1.01 22.99 -2.62
CA VAL A 59 -1.74 22.41 -3.75
C VAL A 59 -2.35 21.06 -3.37
N SER A 60 -1.58 20.17 -2.75
CA SER A 60 -2.08 18.87 -2.26
C SER A 60 -3.23 19.06 -1.27
N ASP A 61 -3.12 20.01 -0.34
CA ASP A 61 -4.15 20.28 0.66
C ASP A 61 -5.42 20.89 0.04
N ALA A 62 -5.28 21.74 -0.98
CA ALA A 62 -6.41 22.29 -1.70
C ALA A 62 -7.22 21.21 -2.44
N ILE A 63 -6.57 20.11 -2.84
CA ILE A 63 -7.21 19.01 -3.57
C ILE A 63 -7.74 17.94 -2.60
N TYR A 64 -6.91 17.48 -1.68
CA TYR A 64 -7.16 16.30 -0.85
C TYR A 64 -7.44 16.62 0.62
N GLY A 65 -7.48 17.90 1.00
CA GLY A 65 -7.62 18.34 2.39
C GLY A 65 -6.31 18.30 3.18
N PRO A 66 -6.27 18.94 4.37
CA PRO A 66 -5.10 18.93 5.22
C PRO A 66 -4.82 17.54 5.79
N SER A 67 -3.56 17.25 6.12
CA SER A 67 -3.16 16.01 6.79
C SER A 67 -2.03 16.27 7.77
N ASP A 68 -2.09 15.62 8.94
CA ASP A 68 -1.04 15.71 9.95
C ASP A 68 0.30 15.16 9.44
N ARG A 69 0.24 14.13 8.57
CA ARG A 69 1.40 13.52 7.91
C ARG A 69 1.12 13.29 6.44
N TYR A 70 1.92 13.92 5.58
CA TYR A 70 1.74 13.82 4.13
C TYR A 70 2.12 12.44 3.56
N VAL A 71 3.07 11.74 4.18
CA VAL A 71 3.35 10.33 3.88
C VAL A 71 2.65 9.47 4.93
N SER A 72 1.38 9.14 4.67
CA SER A 72 0.53 8.40 5.59
C SER A 72 -0.56 7.61 4.86
N ARG A 73 -1.10 6.59 5.53
CA ARG A 73 -2.26 5.85 5.04
C ARG A 73 -3.46 6.77 4.82
N GLN A 74 -3.69 7.70 5.74
CA GLN A 74 -4.80 8.64 5.65
C GLN A 74 -4.71 9.50 4.38
N ARG A 75 -3.53 10.05 4.07
CA ARG A 75 -3.33 10.81 2.84
C ARG A 75 -3.62 9.97 1.61
N LEU A 76 -3.08 8.75 1.54
CA LEU A 76 -3.33 7.82 0.43
C LEU A 76 -4.84 7.59 0.24
N GLN A 77 -5.57 7.31 1.32
CA GLN A 77 -7.01 7.06 1.26
C GLN A 77 -7.79 8.28 0.78
N SER A 78 -7.45 9.49 1.24
CA SER A 78 -8.06 10.74 0.76
C SER A 78 -7.80 10.96 -0.74
N MET A 79 -6.61 10.61 -1.23
CA MET A 79 -6.30 10.67 -2.66
C MET A 79 -7.15 9.68 -3.46
N LEU A 80 -7.20 8.42 -3.03
CA LEU A 80 -8.00 7.36 -3.68
C LEU A 80 -9.48 7.75 -3.74
N GLU A 81 -10.03 8.29 -2.64
CA GLU A 81 -11.43 8.69 -2.55
C GLU A 81 -11.75 9.86 -3.48
N TYR A 82 -11.03 10.97 -3.35
CA TYR A 82 -11.26 12.17 -4.15
C TYR A 82 -11.15 11.89 -5.65
N GLU A 83 -10.10 11.18 -6.05
CA GLU A 83 -9.83 10.89 -7.46
C GLU A 83 -10.86 9.91 -8.05
N TYR A 84 -11.32 8.95 -7.25
CA TYR A 84 -12.30 7.98 -7.70
C TYR A 84 -13.66 8.65 -7.87
N ASP A 85 -14.09 9.48 -6.93
CA ASP A 85 -15.33 10.25 -7.04
C ASP A 85 -15.32 11.16 -8.26
N LEU A 86 -14.21 11.84 -8.52
CA LEU A 86 -14.04 12.69 -9.69
C LEU A 86 -14.08 11.89 -11.00
N LEU A 87 -13.46 10.71 -11.04
CA LEU A 87 -13.50 9.80 -12.19
C LEU A 87 -14.93 9.32 -12.46
N MET A 88 -15.64 8.89 -11.41
CA MET A 88 -17.01 8.42 -11.51
C MET A 88 -17.95 9.54 -11.95
N GLN A 89 -17.82 10.76 -11.39
CA GLN A 89 -18.62 11.92 -11.79
C GLN A 89 -18.50 12.21 -13.30
N ARG A 90 -17.31 12.02 -13.88
CA ARG A 90 -17.04 12.36 -15.28
C ARG A 90 -17.39 11.25 -16.26
N LEU A 91 -17.16 9.99 -15.89
CA LEU A 91 -17.17 8.87 -16.84
C LEU A 91 -18.23 7.80 -16.57
N ARG A 92 -18.85 7.76 -15.37
CA ARG A 92 -19.81 6.70 -15.01
C ARG A 92 -20.95 6.57 -16.02
N GLU A 93 -21.59 7.68 -16.39
CA GLU A 93 -22.73 7.64 -17.32
C GLU A 93 -22.33 7.19 -18.72
N LYS A 94 -21.12 7.58 -19.18
CA LYS A 94 -20.65 7.32 -20.54
C LYS A 94 -20.05 5.93 -20.71
N ARG A 95 -19.37 5.39 -19.68
CA ARG A 95 -18.55 4.18 -19.77
C ARG A 95 -18.86 3.12 -18.71
N GLY A 96 -19.52 3.46 -17.61
CA GLY A 96 -19.61 2.60 -16.42
C GLY A 96 -20.31 1.26 -16.62
N ARG A 97 -21.09 1.07 -17.70
CA ARG A 97 -21.73 -0.22 -18.01
C ARG A 97 -20.77 -1.26 -18.60
N THR A 98 -19.64 -0.83 -19.15
CA THR A 98 -18.68 -1.70 -19.85
C THR A 98 -17.26 -1.57 -19.32
N THR A 99 -17.02 -0.56 -18.48
CA THR A 99 -15.71 -0.24 -17.93
C THR A 99 -15.69 -0.49 -16.43
N SER A 100 -14.68 -1.23 -15.98
CA SER A 100 -14.22 -1.30 -14.61
C SER A 100 -13.25 -0.15 -14.35
N PHE A 101 -13.62 0.74 -13.42
CA PHE A 101 -12.79 1.89 -13.11
C PHE A 101 -11.74 1.58 -12.04
N PHE A 102 -10.58 2.24 -12.12
CA PHE A 102 -9.62 2.30 -11.02
C PHE A 102 -9.07 3.70 -10.76
N VAL A 103 -8.55 3.88 -9.55
CA VAL A 103 -7.60 4.92 -9.21
C VAL A 103 -6.42 4.26 -8.54
N PHE A 104 -5.24 4.48 -9.08
CA PHE A 104 -3.99 4.21 -8.41
C PHE A 104 -3.49 5.50 -7.77
N ALA A 105 -3.04 5.41 -6.52
CA ALA A 105 -2.44 6.53 -5.83
C ALA A 105 -1.22 6.11 -5.02
N ASP A 106 -0.30 7.05 -4.85
CA ASP A 106 0.82 6.90 -3.94
C ASP A 106 1.19 8.22 -3.25
N THR A 107 1.77 8.09 -2.06
CA THR A 107 2.45 9.18 -1.35
C THR A 107 3.73 8.63 -0.77
N VAL A 108 4.86 9.02 -1.36
CA VAL A 108 6.16 8.37 -1.10
C VAL A 108 7.25 9.41 -0.91
N ALA A 109 7.98 9.28 0.20
CA ALA A 109 9.22 10.01 0.41
C ALA A 109 10.40 9.12 0.00
N ALA A 110 11.04 9.47 -1.11
CA ALA A 110 12.34 8.92 -1.47
C ALA A 110 13.46 9.51 -0.59
N ARG A 111 14.59 8.80 -0.55
CA ARG A 111 15.81 9.28 0.07
C ARG A 111 16.23 10.62 -0.56
N SER A 112 16.67 11.56 0.27
CA SER A 112 17.11 12.87 -0.17
C SER A 112 18.36 13.32 0.59
N TYR A 113 19.07 14.32 0.05
CA TYR A 113 20.28 14.84 0.70
C TYR A 113 20.03 15.35 2.13
N GLY A 114 18.81 15.81 2.42
CA GLY A 114 18.39 16.29 3.75
C GLY A 114 17.73 15.23 4.65
N ARG A 115 17.44 14.03 4.15
CA ARG A 115 16.88 12.91 4.92
C ARG A 115 17.65 11.63 4.59
N PRO A 116 18.64 11.24 5.41
CA PRO A 116 19.46 10.05 5.19
C PRO A 116 18.74 8.74 5.58
N GLU A 117 17.52 8.83 6.10
CA GLU A 117 16.67 7.68 6.39
C GLU A 117 16.26 6.96 5.10
N GLU A 118 15.90 5.69 5.22
CA GLU A 118 15.36 4.91 4.10
C GLU A 118 14.08 5.55 3.57
N GLY A 119 13.91 5.54 2.24
CA GLY A 119 12.66 5.98 1.64
C GLY A 119 11.51 5.07 2.07
N HIS A 120 10.32 5.62 2.20
CA HIS A 120 9.13 4.82 2.50
C HIS A 120 7.88 5.51 1.99
N GLY A 121 6.79 4.77 1.88
CA GLY A 121 5.56 5.36 1.42
C GLY A 121 4.36 4.43 1.40
N TRP A 122 3.23 5.04 1.10
CA TRP A 122 1.95 4.37 0.96
C TRP A 122 1.57 4.30 -0.51
N ILE A 123 1.19 3.12 -0.96
CA ILE A 123 0.74 2.85 -2.32
C ILE A 123 -0.62 2.18 -2.24
N GLY A 124 -1.53 2.51 -3.13
CA GLY A 124 -2.80 1.82 -3.18
C GLY A 124 -3.53 1.93 -4.50
N ILE A 125 -4.47 1.01 -4.67
CA ILE A 125 -5.39 1.01 -5.79
C ILE A 125 -6.82 0.81 -5.27
N ARG A 126 -7.71 1.71 -5.68
CA ARG A 126 -9.16 1.58 -5.56
C ARG A 126 -9.69 1.14 -6.92
N PHE A 127 -10.36 0.00 -7.00
CA PHE A 127 -10.79 -0.55 -8.29
C PHE A 127 -12.12 -1.29 -8.24
N GLN A 128 -12.77 -1.39 -9.40
CA GLN A 128 -13.90 -2.27 -9.63
C GLN A 128 -13.41 -3.58 -10.25
N HIS A 129 -13.63 -4.72 -9.60
CA HIS A 129 -13.27 -6.03 -10.18
C HIS A 129 -14.14 -6.37 -11.41
N GLU A 130 -15.35 -5.81 -11.50
CA GLU A 130 -16.24 -5.87 -12.66
C GLU A 130 -17.02 -4.55 -12.82
N PRO A 131 -17.53 -4.22 -14.02
CA PRO A 131 -18.26 -2.98 -14.24
C PRO A 131 -19.44 -2.83 -13.26
N LEU A 132 -19.59 -1.62 -12.71
CA LEU A 132 -20.61 -1.26 -11.71
C LEU A 132 -20.46 -1.90 -10.32
N ALA A 133 -19.44 -2.73 -10.07
CA ALA A 133 -19.16 -3.23 -8.73
C ALA A 133 -18.88 -2.09 -7.75
N VAL A 134 -19.16 -2.34 -6.48
CA VAL A 134 -18.68 -1.47 -5.40
C VAL A 134 -17.15 -1.58 -5.39
N PRO A 135 -16.41 -0.46 -5.35
CA PRO A 135 -14.96 -0.51 -5.43
C PRO A 135 -14.36 -1.25 -4.22
N SER A 136 -13.18 -1.81 -4.44
CA SER A 136 -12.35 -2.47 -3.44
C SER A 136 -10.99 -1.80 -3.42
N ASP A 137 -10.36 -1.77 -2.25
CA ASP A 137 -9.08 -1.11 -2.03
C ASP A 137 -8.00 -2.15 -1.73
N MET A 138 -6.85 -1.99 -2.38
CA MET A 138 -5.60 -2.62 -1.95
C MET A 138 -4.69 -1.51 -1.47
N LEU A 139 -4.27 -1.58 -0.21
CA LEU A 139 -3.40 -0.60 0.45
C LEU A 139 -2.12 -1.28 0.86
N LEU A 140 -0.98 -0.65 0.58
CA LEU A 140 0.34 -1.18 0.86
C LEU A 140 1.18 -0.09 1.52
N HIS A 141 2.01 -0.49 2.47
CA HIS A 141 3.16 0.30 2.87
C HIS A 141 4.43 -0.38 2.35
N VAL A 142 5.40 0.45 1.96
CA VAL A 142 6.67 -0.02 1.42
C VAL A 142 7.85 0.73 2.02
N ARG A 143 8.98 0.04 2.10
CA ARG A 143 10.29 0.62 2.39
C ARG A 143 11.19 0.47 1.18
N LEU A 144 11.88 1.55 0.85
CA LEU A 144 12.77 1.68 -0.28
C LEU A 144 14.20 1.55 0.23
N ARG A 145 14.91 0.54 -0.28
CA ARG A 145 16.25 0.15 0.19
C ARG A 145 17.36 0.58 -0.77
N ASP A 146 17.00 1.07 -1.96
CA ASP A 146 17.93 1.65 -2.90
C ASP A 146 18.57 2.93 -2.34
N THR A 147 19.84 3.17 -2.67
CA THR A 147 20.59 4.35 -2.19
C THR A 147 20.44 5.58 -3.09
N GLU A 148 19.90 5.38 -4.29
CA GLU A 148 19.74 6.41 -5.33
C GLU A 148 18.25 6.63 -5.60
N ASN A 149 17.79 7.89 -5.52
CA ASN A 149 16.39 8.26 -5.71
C ASN A 149 15.82 7.76 -7.05
N VAL A 150 16.59 7.81 -8.14
CA VAL A 150 16.15 7.32 -9.46
C VAL A 150 15.84 5.82 -9.44
N ARG A 151 16.59 5.03 -8.67
CA ARG A 151 16.35 3.59 -8.51
C ARG A 151 15.14 3.31 -7.64
N GLU A 152 14.92 4.12 -6.61
CA GLU A 152 13.69 4.07 -5.81
C GLU A 152 12.45 4.37 -6.67
N GLN A 153 12.52 5.37 -7.55
CA GLN A 153 11.44 5.67 -8.49
C GLN A 153 11.17 4.50 -9.46
N GLU A 154 12.23 3.88 -9.99
CA GLU A 154 12.11 2.72 -10.88
C GLU A 154 11.35 1.56 -10.21
N VAL A 155 11.70 1.20 -8.97
CA VAL A 155 11.02 0.10 -8.26
C VAL A 155 9.58 0.43 -7.92
N LEU A 156 9.28 1.69 -7.58
CA LEU A 156 7.90 2.14 -7.39
C LEU A 156 7.08 2.01 -8.67
N GLY A 157 7.67 2.36 -9.82
CA GLY A 157 7.06 2.19 -11.13
C GLY A 157 6.69 0.72 -11.41
N ILE A 158 7.63 -0.20 -11.18
CA ILE A 158 7.41 -1.64 -11.35
C ILE A 158 6.32 -2.15 -10.38
N LEU A 159 6.42 -1.78 -9.10
CA LEU A 159 5.44 -2.19 -8.10
C LEU A 159 4.04 -1.67 -8.42
N GLY A 160 3.90 -0.42 -8.87
CA GLY A 160 2.59 0.13 -9.24
C GLY A 160 1.94 -0.61 -10.42
N VAL A 161 2.74 -1.07 -11.39
CA VAL A 161 2.27 -1.97 -12.45
C VAL A 161 1.82 -3.31 -11.86
N ASN A 162 2.61 -3.90 -10.96
CA ASN A 162 2.27 -5.17 -10.32
C ASN A 162 1.00 -5.07 -9.47
N VAL A 163 0.81 -3.99 -8.70
CA VAL A 163 -0.40 -3.71 -7.92
C VAL A 163 -1.61 -3.61 -8.84
N THR A 164 -1.51 -2.82 -9.92
CA THR A 164 -2.61 -2.66 -10.89
C THR A 164 -2.94 -3.98 -11.58
N TYR A 165 -1.93 -4.76 -11.95
CA TYR A 165 -2.12 -6.07 -12.57
C TYR A 165 -2.76 -7.07 -11.60
N GLY A 166 -2.26 -7.13 -10.37
CA GLY A 166 -2.76 -8.00 -9.32
C GLY A 166 -4.24 -7.74 -9.02
N ALA A 167 -4.64 -6.47 -8.93
CA ALA A 167 -6.03 -6.07 -8.72
C ALA A 167 -6.98 -6.68 -9.77
N TYR A 168 -6.61 -6.68 -11.05
CA TYR A 168 -7.50 -7.16 -12.11
C TYR A 168 -7.35 -8.65 -12.44
N TYR A 169 -6.15 -9.22 -12.30
CA TYR A 169 -5.86 -10.56 -12.79
C TYR A 169 -5.61 -11.59 -11.67
N HIS A 170 -5.39 -11.16 -10.42
CA HIS A 170 -5.07 -12.05 -9.30
C HIS A 170 -5.90 -11.83 -8.03
N HIS A 171 -6.83 -10.87 -7.98
CA HIS A 171 -7.61 -10.55 -6.77
C HIS A 171 -8.41 -11.71 -6.14
N THR A 172 -8.69 -12.78 -6.90
CA THR A 172 -9.43 -13.96 -6.42
C THR A 172 -8.55 -14.98 -5.69
N ASP A 173 -7.23 -14.87 -5.79
CA ASP A 173 -6.28 -15.73 -5.10
C ASP A 173 -5.25 -14.86 -4.36
N PRO A 174 -5.46 -14.57 -3.06
CA PRO A 174 -4.57 -13.73 -2.27
C PRO A 174 -3.10 -14.19 -2.25
N VAL A 175 -2.85 -15.51 -2.30
CA VAL A 175 -1.49 -16.04 -2.24
C VAL A 175 -0.72 -15.71 -3.52
N THR A 176 -1.36 -15.94 -4.67
CA THR A 176 -0.81 -15.58 -5.98
C THR A 176 -0.74 -14.05 -6.16
N LEU A 177 -1.76 -13.32 -5.70
CA LEU A 177 -1.79 -11.87 -5.72
C LEU A 177 -0.56 -11.29 -5.04
N ILE A 178 -0.32 -11.70 -3.78
CA ILE A 178 0.81 -11.26 -2.99
C ILE A 178 2.10 -11.62 -3.72
N GLY A 179 2.28 -12.88 -4.11
CA GLY A 179 3.47 -13.33 -4.85
C GLY A 179 3.80 -12.46 -6.07
N SER A 180 2.79 -12.11 -6.85
CA SER A 180 2.95 -11.32 -8.08
C SER A 180 3.34 -9.86 -7.85
N LEU A 181 3.25 -9.34 -6.62
CA LEU A 181 3.67 -7.97 -6.29
C LEU A 181 5.18 -7.78 -6.44
N MET A 182 5.96 -8.84 -6.22
CA MET A 182 7.42 -8.83 -6.29
C MET A 182 7.98 -9.33 -7.64
N ASP A 183 7.14 -9.57 -8.65
CA ASP A 183 7.62 -9.90 -10.00
C ASP A 183 8.51 -8.77 -10.53
N ASP A 184 9.65 -9.12 -11.15
CA ASP A 184 10.72 -8.20 -11.55
C ASP A 184 11.33 -7.33 -10.42
N LEU A 185 11.07 -7.63 -9.15
CA LEU A 185 11.62 -6.94 -7.99
C LEU A 185 12.47 -7.88 -7.11
N SER A 186 13.32 -7.27 -6.28
CA SER A 186 14.13 -7.98 -5.27
C SER A 186 13.89 -7.37 -3.90
N GLY A 187 13.86 -8.21 -2.86
CA GLY A 187 13.78 -7.78 -1.46
C GLY A 187 14.98 -6.94 -0.99
N ASP A 188 16.07 -6.92 -1.76
CA ASP A 188 17.21 -6.03 -1.51
C ASP A 188 16.91 -4.57 -1.89
N ARG A 189 15.93 -4.33 -2.77
CA ARG A 189 15.59 -3.00 -3.29
C ARG A 189 14.32 -2.42 -2.66
N ILE A 190 13.35 -3.27 -2.34
CA ILE A 190 12.06 -2.85 -1.80
C ILE A 190 11.51 -3.91 -0.84
N GLU A 191 10.87 -3.45 0.23
CA GLU A 191 10.16 -4.27 1.21
C GLU A 191 8.68 -3.88 1.20
N ILE A 192 7.78 -4.87 1.21
CA ILE A 192 6.35 -4.67 1.44
C ILE A 192 6.06 -5.11 2.87
N ASP A 193 6.06 -4.16 3.81
CA ASP A 193 5.95 -4.41 5.26
C ASP A 193 4.50 -4.41 5.76
N MET A 194 3.56 -3.91 4.97
CA MET A 194 2.14 -3.96 5.29
C MET A 194 1.30 -4.05 4.01
N MET A 195 0.25 -4.86 4.05
CA MET A 195 -0.77 -4.91 3.01
C MET A 195 -2.14 -5.08 3.65
N LYS A 196 -3.12 -4.34 3.14
CA LYS A 196 -4.53 -4.47 3.51
C LYS A 196 -5.41 -4.53 2.28
N LEU A 197 -6.33 -5.48 2.31
CA LEU A 197 -7.32 -5.75 1.28
C LEU A 197 -8.72 -5.46 1.85
N GLU A 198 -9.45 -4.55 1.21
CA GLU A 198 -10.75 -4.08 1.69
C GLU A 198 -11.77 -4.01 0.54
N GLY A 199 -13.06 -4.22 0.85
CA GLY A 199 -14.15 -4.08 -0.11
C GLY A 199 -14.63 -5.39 -0.75
N GLN A 200 -15.56 -5.25 -1.69
CA GLN A 200 -16.37 -6.36 -2.23
C GLN A 200 -15.52 -7.50 -2.83
N ALA A 201 -14.44 -7.19 -3.54
CA ALA A 201 -13.57 -8.19 -4.17
C ALA A 201 -12.86 -9.08 -3.14
N PHE A 202 -12.67 -8.58 -1.91
CA PHE A 202 -11.89 -9.23 -0.86
C PHE A 202 -12.72 -9.64 0.35
N GLY A 203 -14.05 -9.72 0.23
CA GLY A 203 -14.93 -10.10 1.36
C GLY A 203 -14.67 -11.48 1.97
N HIS A 204 -13.88 -12.32 1.29
CA HIS A 204 -13.45 -13.65 1.75
C HIS A 204 -12.05 -13.65 2.38
N VAL A 205 -11.36 -12.51 2.41
CA VAL A 205 -9.96 -12.40 2.82
C VAL A 205 -9.85 -11.99 4.28
N ASP A 206 -9.01 -12.71 5.03
CA ASP A 206 -8.56 -12.31 6.37
C ASP A 206 -7.22 -11.57 6.26
N ASN A 207 -7.19 -10.28 6.59
CA ASN A 207 -5.98 -9.47 6.50
C ASN A 207 -4.83 -9.96 7.40
N ARG A 208 -5.13 -10.71 8.46
CA ARG A 208 -4.09 -11.34 9.29
C ARG A 208 -3.36 -12.43 8.50
N LEU A 209 -4.08 -13.19 7.68
CA LEU A 209 -3.49 -14.18 6.79
C LEU A 209 -2.68 -13.52 5.68
N VAL A 210 -3.15 -12.39 5.13
CA VAL A 210 -2.38 -11.57 4.18
C VAL A 210 -1.03 -11.16 4.77
N SER A 211 -1.05 -10.68 6.02
CA SER A 211 0.19 -10.25 6.70
C SER A 211 1.13 -11.42 6.98
N LEU A 212 0.60 -12.58 7.38
CA LEU A 212 1.39 -13.80 7.55
C LEU A 212 1.97 -14.27 6.21
N GLN A 213 1.22 -14.11 5.12
CA GLN A 213 1.66 -14.48 3.79
C GLN A 213 2.83 -13.61 3.30
N LEU A 214 2.84 -12.31 3.63
CA LEU A 214 4.00 -11.43 3.37
C LEU A 214 5.27 -11.98 4.04
N VAL A 215 5.18 -12.43 5.29
CA VAL A 215 6.30 -13.01 6.03
C VAL A 215 6.71 -14.36 5.43
N GLU A 216 5.75 -15.23 5.12
CA GLU A 216 6.01 -16.55 4.53
C GLU A 216 6.70 -16.46 3.17
N GLN A 217 6.34 -15.45 2.35
CA GLN A 217 6.97 -15.20 1.05
C GLN A 217 8.25 -14.37 1.13
N GLY A 218 8.67 -13.96 2.34
CA GLY A 218 9.92 -13.23 2.56
C GLY A 218 9.88 -11.76 2.13
N PHE A 219 8.70 -11.15 2.05
CA PHE A 219 8.54 -9.75 1.64
C PHE A 219 8.79 -8.78 2.80
N THR A 220 8.62 -9.25 4.03
CA THR A 220 8.98 -8.55 5.27
C THR A 220 9.36 -9.57 6.34
N GLU A 221 10.16 -9.14 7.31
CA GLU A 221 10.61 -9.98 8.41
C GLU A 221 9.57 -10.11 9.53
N ALA A 222 8.64 -9.15 9.62
CA ALA A 222 7.67 -9.08 10.70
C ALA A 222 6.34 -8.50 10.24
N ALA A 223 5.26 -9.01 10.81
CA ALA A 223 3.92 -8.46 10.69
C ALA A 223 3.42 -7.99 12.05
N MET A 224 2.69 -6.88 12.09
CA MET A 224 2.08 -6.34 13.30
C MET A 224 0.56 -6.24 13.14
N PHE A 225 -0.17 -6.66 14.17
CA PHE A 225 -1.61 -6.48 14.28
C PHE A 225 -1.98 -6.12 15.72
N THR A 226 -3.08 -5.39 15.86
CA THR A 226 -3.62 -4.98 17.15
C THR A 226 -4.39 -6.13 17.82
N ALA A 227 -4.82 -5.93 19.07
CA ALA A 227 -5.55 -6.94 19.84
C ALA A 227 -6.91 -7.34 19.22
N ASP A 228 -7.53 -6.43 18.46
CA ASP A 228 -8.74 -6.64 17.66
C ASP A 228 -8.46 -7.31 16.31
N GLY A 229 -7.18 -7.52 15.96
CA GLY A 229 -6.76 -8.19 14.74
C GLY A 229 -6.59 -7.25 13.54
N GLU A 230 -6.63 -5.93 13.73
CA GLU A 230 -6.35 -4.97 12.67
C GLU A 230 -4.87 -4.97 12.32
N VAL A 231 -4.57 -5.14 11.04
CA VAL A 231 -3.21 -5.06 10.52
C VAL A 231 -2.76 -3.61 10.49
N VAL A 232 -1.58 -3.35 11.04
CA VAL A 232 -1.05 -2.01 11.23
C VAL A 232 0.41 -1.93 10.81
N GLN A 233 0.79 -0.79 10.26
CA GLN A 233 2.19 -0.48 10.00
C GLN A 233 2.86 -0.09 11.32
N PRO A 234 4.00 -0.70 11.71
CA PRO A 234 4.59 -0.47 13.04
C PRO A 234 4.93 0.99 13.35
N GLY A 235 5.43 1.73 12.35
CA GLY A 235 5.73 3.15 12.48
C GLY A 235 4.51 4.01 12.77
N GLU A 236 3.34 3.69 12.21
CA GLU A 236 2.10 4.43 12.53
C GLU A 236 1.67 4.25 13.98
N VAL A 237 1.88 3.06 14.55
CA VAL A 237 1.40 2.75 15.92
C VAL A 237 2.41 3.13 17.00
N LEU A 238 3.70 2.91 16.75
CA LEU A 238 4.76 3.01 17.76
C LEU A 238 5.51 4.35 17.76
N HIS A 239 5.34 5.18 16.73
CA HIS A 239 6.06 6.45 16.61
C HIS A 239 5.78 7.39 17.78
N GLU A 240 6.85 7.90 18.40
CA GLU A 240 6.81 8.80 19.57
C GLU A 240 5.99 8.25 20.75
N LYS A 241 5.83 6.93 20.85
CA LYS A 241 5.17 6.31 21.99
C LYS A 241 6.14 5.49 22.82
N PRO A 242 5.97 5.46 24.15
CA PRO A 242 6.72 4.56 25.01
C PRO A 242 6.26 3.13 24.74
N VAL A 243 7.19 2.27 24.31
CA VAL A 243 6.89 0.89 23.89
C VAL A 243 7.40 -0.11 24.93
N LEU A 244 6.51 -0.98 25.39
CA LEU A 244 6.87 -2.18 26.14
C LEU A 244 6.77 -3.40 25.22
N ILE A 245 7.84 -4.20 25.15
CA ILE A 245 7.88 -5.39 24.29
C ILE A 245 8.24 -6.61 25.13
N GLU A 246 7.36 -7.60 25.14
CA GLU A 246 7.68 -8.95 25.63
C GLU A 246 8.06 -9.85 24.46
N ARG A 247 9.34 -10.20 24.35
CA ARG A 247 9.82 -11.14 23.34
C ARG A 247 9.55 -12.56 23.81
N GLY A 248 8.83 -13.34 23.00
CA GLY A 248 8.56 -14.74 23.30
C GLY A 248 7.95 -15.51 22.13
N SER A 249 8.04 -16.84 22.20
CA SER A 249 7.25 -17.73 21.37
C SER A 249 6.14 -18.32 22.25
N PHE A 250 4.89 -18.03 21.92
CA PHE A 250 3.76 -18.43 22.75
C PHE A 250 3.02 -19.59 22.10
N ARG A 251 3.20 -20.81 22.64
CA ARG A 251 2.51 -22.03 22.19
C ARG A 251 2.23 -22.97 23.38
N PRO A 252 1.14 -22.78 24.16
CA PRO A 252 0.17 -21.68 24.14
C PRO A 252 0.65 -20.45 24.94
N VAL A 253 -0.12 -19.36 24.90
CA VAL A 253 0.04 -18.27 25.88
C VAL A 253 -0.28 -18.80 27.28
N THR A 254 0.62 -18.58 28.26
CA THR A 254 0.46 -19.09 29.62
C THR A 254 0.06 -17.99 30.61
N LYS A 255 -0.61 -18.35 31.72
CA LYS A 255 -0.96 -17.40 32.79
C LYS A 255 0.28 -16.69 33.38
N PRO A 256 1.42 -17.37 33.61
CA PRO A 256 2.65 -16.71 34.04
C PRO A 256 3.14 -15.64 33.05
N THR A 257 3.13 -15.92 31.75
CA THR A 257 3.49 -14.95 30.69
C THR A 257 2.62 -13.70 30.78
N ILE A 258 1.30 -13.87 30.81
CA ILE A 258 0.36 -12.74 30.91
C ILE A 258 0.59 -11.95 32.21
N HIS A 259 0.86 -12.64 33.31
CA HIS A 259 1.15 -11.99 34.58
C HIS A 259 2.45 -11.17 34.51
N MET A 260 3.50 -11.71 33.89
CA MET A 260 4.77 -11.01 33.69
C MET A 260 4.58 -9.73 32.86
N LEU A 261 3.85 -9.81 31.74
CA LEU A 261 3.55 -8.64 30.92
C LEU A 261 2.78 -7.57 31.70
N ARG A 262 1.76 -7.96 32.46
CA ARG A 262 0.96 -7.04 33.28
C ARG A 262 1.77 -6.38 34.39
N SER A 263 2.62 -7.15 35.07
CA SER A 263 3.51 -6.60 36.10
C SER A 263 4.53 -5.64 35.50
N ALA A 264 5.13 -6.01 34.35
CA ALA A 264 6.05 -5.14 33.62
C ALA A 264 5.34 -3.86 33.15
N ALA A 265 4.12 -3.95 32.62
CA ALA A 265 3.33 -2.80 32.19
C ALA A 265 2.99 -1.86 33.35
N ALA A 266 2.63 -2.40 34.51
CA ALA A 266 2.37 -1.60 35.71
C ALA A 266 3.63 -0.85 36.16
N GLN A 267 4.78 -1.53 36.19
CA GLN A 267 6.05 -0.91 36.56
C GLN A 267 6.52 0.13 35.54
N PHE A 268 6.37 -0.18 34.24
CA PHE A 268 6.71 0.71 33.14
C PHE A 268 5.90 1.99 33.20
N THR A 269 4.57 1.87 33.33
CA THR A 269 3.65 3.02 33.42
C THR A 269 3.94 3.89 34.63
N ALA A 270 4.28 3.31 35.78
CA ALA A 270 4.64 4.06 36.99
C ALA A 270 5.93 4.89 36.83
N GLY A 271 6.81 4.51 35.90
CA GLY A 271 8.05 5.21 35.61
C GLY A 271 7.94 6.28 34.50
N LEU A 272 6.81 6.35 33.78
CA LEU A 272 6.60 7.34 32.72
C LEU A 272 6.21 8.70 33.31
N ALA A 273 6.74 9.77 32.71
CA ALA A 273 6.27 11.12 32.97
C ALA A 273 4.93 11.36 32.25
N ALA A 274 4.12 12.29 32.76
CA ALA A 274 2.84 12.66 32.14
C ALA A 274 2.98 13.17 30.69
N ALA A 275 4.18 13.63 30.31
CA ALA A 275 4.50 14.10 28.96
C ALA A 275 4.76 12.97 27.95
N ASP A 276 4.99 11.74 28.40
CA ASP A 276 5.39 10.62 27.53
C ASP A 276 4.19 9.97 26.82
N GLY A 277 2.97 10.38 27.14
CA GLY A 277 1.75 9.81 26.55
C GLY A 277 1.44 8.38 27.04
N PRO A 278 0.35 7.77 26.55
CA PRO A 278 -0.01 6.40 26.94
C PRO A 278 0.94 5.38 26.30
N PRO A 279 1.40 4.37 27.05
CA PRO A 279 2.26 3.33 26.50
C PRO A 279 1.52 2.41 25.54
N VAL A 280 2.28 1.87 24.57
CA VAL A 280 1.86 0.75 23.73
C VAL A 280 2.54 -0.51 24.28
N ALA A 281 1.75 -1.55 24.56
CA ALA A 281 2.20 -2.82 25.11
C ALA A 281 1.56 -3.99 24.35
#